data_AF-A0A431IQ36-F1
#
_entry.id   AF-A0A431IQ36-F1
#
_cell.length_a   1.000
_cell.length_b   1.000
_cell.length_c   1.000
_cell.angle_alpha   90.00
_cell.angle_beta   90.00
_cell.angle_gamma   90.00
#
_symmetry.space_group_name_H-M   'P 1'
#
loop_
_entity.id
_entity.type
_entity.pdbx_description
1 polymer ?
#
loop_
_entity_poly.entity_id
_entity_poly.type
_entity_poly.pdbx_seq_one_letter_code
_entity_poly.pdbx_strand_id
1 'polypeptide(L)'
;MNGPTPAELQVLIAGLSGVAEEVGAVLQRSAFSPNIKERADCSAAVFTPDGQLLAQAEHIPVHLGSMPASVSAVIGAVGDQLGPGDQAIVNDPFAGGTHLNDVTVVAPCFDGDRLIGWVANRAHHADLG
;
A
#
# COMPACT_ATOMS: atom_id res chain seq x y z
N MET A 1 -12.02 0.37 -28.09
CA MET A 1 -10.82 1.19 -27.86
C MET A 1 -9.61 0.28 -27.99
N ASN A 2 -8.60 0.67 -28.77
CA ASN A 2 -7.34 -0.08 -28.79
C ASN A 2 -6.64 0.15 -27.46
N GLY A 3 -6.29 -0.92 -26.77
CA GLY A 3 -5.51 -0.85 -25.52
C GLY A 3 -4.09 -0.32 -25.78
N PRO A 4 -3.32 -0.10 -24.70
CA PRO A 4 -1.93 0.34 -24.84
C PRO A 4 -1.12 -0.66 -25.68
N THR A 5 -0.20 -0.13 -26.49
CA THR A 5 0.83 -0.93 -27.15
C THR A 5 1.71 -1.61 -26.11
N PRO A 6 2.45 -2.69 -26.46
CA PRO A 6 3.36 -3.34 -25.53
C PRO A 6 4.40 -2.38 -24.91
N ALA A 7 4.85 -1.38 -25.67
CA ALA A 7 5.79 -0.38 -25.18
C ALA A 7 5.14 0.56 -24.16
N GLU A 8 3.94 1.08 -24.44
CA GLU A 8 3.19 1.93 -23.51
C GLU A 8 2.82 1.17 -22.23
N LEU A 9 2.43 -0.10 -22.35
CA LEU A 9 2.14 -0.94 -21.20
C LEU A 9 3.38 -1.13 -20.32
N GLN A 10 4.55 -1.36 -20.91
CA GLN A 10 5.79 -1.51 -20.16
C GLN A 10 6.19 -0.22 -19.43
N VAL A 11 5.98 0.95 -20.04
CA VAL A 11 6.20 2.24 -19.39
C VAL A 11 5.27 2.41 -18.19
N LEU A 12 3.99 2.03 -18.33
CA LEU A 12 3.03 2.09 -17.23
C LEU A 12 3.42 1.16 -16.07
N ILE A 13 3.79 -0.09 -16.38
CA ILE A 13 4.25 -1.06 -15.37
C ILE A 13 5.48 -0.52 -14.63
N ALA A 14 6.49 -0.05 -15.37
CA ALA A 14 7.71 0.49 -14.77
C ALA A 14 7.43 1.72 -13.90
N GLY A 15 6.55 2.62 -14.35
CA GLY A 15 6.16 3.80 -13.58
C GLY A 15 5.46 3.45 -12.27
N LEU A 16 4.48 2.54 -12.32
CA LEU A 16 3.71 2.12 -11.13
C LEU A 16 4.57 1.33 -10.14
N SER A 17 5.43 0.44 -10.63
CA SER A 17 6.41 -0.25 -9.78
C SER A 17 7.39 0.72 -9.14
N GLY A 18 7.89 1.71 -9.92
CA GLY A 18 8.76 2.75 -9.40
C GLY A 18 8.12 3.58 -8.29
N VAL A 19 6.82 3.89 -8.40
CA VAL A 19 6.07 4.56 -7.31
C VAL A 19 6.06 3.70 -6.05
N ALA A 20 5.74 2.40 -6.17
CA ALA A 20 5.72 1.51 -5.01
C ALA A 20 7.11 1.42 -4.35
N GLU A 21 8.17 1.27 -5.16
CA GLU A 21 9.56 1.24 -4.70
C GLU A 21 9.98 2.53 -3.99
N GLU A 22 9.63 3.69 -4.54
CA GLU A 22 9.97 4.98 -3.93
C GLU A 22 9.26 5.18 -2.59
N VAL A 23 7.98 4.83 -2.48
CA VAL A 23 7.24 4.87 -1.21
C VAL A 23 7.91 3.97 -0.17
N GLY A 24 8.25 2.73 -0.54
CA GLY A 24 8.97 1.80 0.35
C GLY A 24 10.34 2.33 0.78
N ALA A 25 11.11 2.89 -0.15
CA ALA A 25 12.41 3.46 0.14
C ALA A 25 12.34 4.69 1.06
N VAL A 26 11.34 5.56 0.87
CA VAL A 26 11.10 6.71 1.77
C VAL A 26 10.75 6.23 3.17
N LEU A 27 9.88 5.23 3.31
CA LEU A 27 9.52 4.63 4.60
C LEU A 27 10.75 4.06 5.30
N GLN A 28 11.56 3.27 4.61
CA GLN A 28 12.78 2.67 5.18
C GLN A 28 13.80 3.73 5.64
N ARG A 29 14.04 4.76 4.83
CA ARG A 29 15.03 5.80 5.13
C ARG A 29 14.61 6.70 6.30
N SER A 30 13.31 6.96 6.42
CA SER A 30 12.75 7.83 7.46
C SER A 30 12.49 7.13 8.79
N ALA A 31 12.45 5.80 8.81
CA ALA A 31 12.20 5.03 10.03
C ALA A 31 13.34 5.13 11.05
N PHE A 32 12.96 5.17 12.34
CA PHE A 32 13.88 4.99 13.47
C PHE A 32 14.01 3.53 13.90
N SER A 33 12.99 2.71 13.62
CA SER A 33 12.96 1.29 14.00
C SER A 33 13.97 0.49 13.19
N PRO A 34 14.85 -0.32 13.83
CA PRO A 34 15.76 -1.20 13.11
C PRO A 34 15.02 -2.29 12.31
N ASN A 35 13.82 -2.70 12.76
CA ASN A 35 13.00 -3.66 11.99
C ASN A 35 12.65 -3.11 10.61
N ILE A 36 12.36 -1.82 10.52
CA ILE A 36 12.04 -1.17 9.24
C ILE A 36 13.33 -0.78 8.52
N LYS A 37 14.21 -0.03 9.19
CA LYS A 37 15.39 0.59 8.57
C LYS A 37 16.45 -0.42 8.11
N GLU A 38 16.72 -1.44 8.91
CA GLU A 38 17.80 -2.40 8.66
C GLU A 38 17.27 -3.74 8.13
N ARG A 39 16.12 -4.21 8.64
CA ARG A 39 15.54 -5.50 8.24
C ARG A 39 14.52 -5.40 7.11
N ALA A 40 14.15 -4.18 6.69
CA ALA A 40 13.14 -3.93 5.66
C ALA A 40 11.81 -4.66 5.94
N ASP A 41 11.42 -4.74 7.22
CA ASP A 41 10.14 -5.33 7.66
C ASP A 41 8.98 -4.35 7.44
N CYS A 42 8.79 -4.02 6.17
CA CYS A 42 7.80 -3.11 5.67
C CYS A 42 7.53 -3.40 4.19
N SER A 43 6.39 -2.98 3.69
CA SER A 43 6.10 -3.01 2.25
C SER A 43 5.24 -1.82 1.86
N ALA A 44 5.30 -1.47 0.59
CA ALA A 44 4.47 -0.43 -0.01
C ALA A 44 3.83 -0.98 -1.27
N ALA A 45 2.61 -0.53 -1.57
CA ALA A 45 1.86 -1.01 -2.72
C ALA A 45 0.91 0.05 -3.28
N VAL A 46 0.63 -0.10 -4.57
CA VAL A 46 -0.34 0.67 -5.33
C VAL A 46 -1.49 -0.26 -5.70
N PHE A 47 -2.73 0.25 -5.59
CA PHE A 47 -3.95 -0.48 -5.85
C PHE A 47 -4.84 0.27 -6.84
N THR A 48 -5.64 -0.47 -7.60
CA THR A 48 -6.70 0.05 -8.45
C THR A 48 -7.83 0.69 -7.61
N PRO A 49 -8.75 1.49 -8.19
CA PRO A 49 -9.85 2.09 -7.44
C PRO A 49 -10.72 1.09 -6.68
N ASP A 50 -10.89 -0.11 -7.23
CA ASP A 50 -11.62 -1.24 -6.63
C ASP A 50 -10.79 -2.05 -5.63
N GLY A 51 -9.57 -1.62 -5.31
CA GLY A 51 -8.73 -2.21 -4.27
C GLY A 51 -7.92 -3.43 -4.70
N GLN A 52 -7.76 -3.68 -6.00
CA GLN A 52 -6.89 -4.76 -6.50
C GLN A 52 -5.42 -4.33 -6.48
N LEU A 53 -4.54 -5.23 -6.06
CA LEU A 53 -3.10 -4.98 -6.04
C LEU A 53 -2.57 -4.77 -7.47
N LEU A 54 -1.94 -3.63 -7.72
CA LEU A 54 -1.41 -3.24 -9.02
C LEU A 54 0.11 -3.33 -9.09
N ALA A 55 0.80 -2.85 -8.06
CA ALA A 55 2.25 -2.92 -7.92
C ALA A 55 2.65 -2.95 -6.44
N GLN A 56 3.78 -3.58 -6.12
CA GLN A 56 4.27 -3.72 -4.75
C GLN A 56 5.80 -3.62 -4.69
N ALA A 57 6.32 -2.89 -3.72
CA ALA A 57 7.70 -2.98 -3.28
C ALA A 57 7.86 -4.24 -2.41
N GLU A 58 8.32 -5.33 -3.02
CA GLU A 58 8.50 -6.62 -2.35
C GLU A 58 9.74 -6.64 -1.47
N HIS A 59 9.53 -6.66 -0.15
CA HIS A 59 10.59 -6.96 0.83
C HIS A 59 10.23 -8.18 1.70
N ILE A 60 8.93 -8.44 1.90
CA ILE A 60 8.42 -9.47 2.81
C ILE A 60 7.30 -10.27 2.11
N PRO A 61 7.51 -11.54 1.74
CA PRO A 61 6.55 -12.32 0.95
C PRO A 61 5.15 -12.44 1.57
N VAL A 62 5.03 -12.47 2.90
CA VAL A 62 3.73 -12.57 3.57
C VAL A 62 2.84 -11.33 3.34
N HIS A 63 3.43 -10.18 3.03
CA HIS A 63 2.67 -8.96 2.73
C HIS A 63 1.90 -9.07 1.41
N LEU A 64 2.33 -9.91 0.46
CA LEU A 64 1.67 -10.10 -0.83
C LEU A 64 0.21 -10.60 -0.68
N GLY A 65 -0.05 -11.45 0.32
CA GLY A 65 -1.40 -11.96 0.58
C GLY A 65 -2.20 -11.14 1.60
N SER A 66 -1.50 -10.54 2.57
CA SER A 66 -2.15 -9.93 3.73
C SER A 66 -2.47 -8.43 3.53
N MET A 67 -1.61 -7.68 2.84
CA MET A 67 -1.87 -6.26 2.57
C MET A 67 -3.13 -6.00 1.72
N PRO A 68 -3.41 -6.75 0.64
CA PRO A 68 -4.65 -6.58 -0.12
C PRO A 68 -5.91 -6.77 0.73
N ALA A 69 -5.89 -7.71 1.69
CA ALA A 69 -7.00 -7.92 2.61
C ALA A 69 -7.23 -6.70 3.53
N SER A 70 -6.15 -6.07 4.03
CA SER A 70 -6.25 -4.85 4.83
C SER A 70 -6.75 -3.65 4.04
N VAL A 71 -6.30 -3.49 2.80
CA VAL A 71 -6.80 -2.43 1.90
C VAL A 71 -8.29 -2.66 1.62
N SER A 72 -8.70 -3.89 1.31
CA SER A 72 -10.12 -4.22 1.11
C SER A 72 -10.98 -3.93 2.34
N ALA A 73 -10.48 -4.26 3.54
CA ALA A 73 -11.19 -3.98 4.79
C ALA A 73 -11.37 -2.47 5.03
N VAL A 74 -10.32 -1.66 4.79
CA VAL A 74 -10.41 -0.20 4.87
C VAL A 74 -11.42 0.36 3.87
N ILE A 75 -11.33 -0.06 2.61
CA ILE A 75 -12.25 0.41 1.56
C ILE A 75 -13.69 0.09 1.94
N GLY A 76 -13.97 -1.14 2.40
CA GLY A 76 -15.32 -1.55 2.80
C GLY A 76 -15.84 -0.85 4.05
N ALA A 77 -14.97 -0.46 4.99
CA ALA A 77 -15.37 0.16 6.24
C ALA A 77 -15.58 1.67 6.11
N VAL A 78 -14.66 2.36 5.44
CA VAL A 78 -14.60 3.83 5.43
C VAL A 78 -14.22 4.43 4.07
N GLY A 79 -14.01 3.63 3.02
CA GLY A 79 -13.48 4.11 1.73
C GLY A 79 -14.27 5.28 1.13
N ASP A 80 -15.60 5.21 1.16
CA ASP A 80 -16.49 6.26 0.65
C ASP A 80 -16.47 7.57 1.47
N GLN A 81 -15.86 7.55 2.66
CA GLN A 81 -15.74 8.69 3.56
C GLN A 81 -14.39 9.39 3.43
N LEU A 82 -13.40 8.77 2.77
CA LEU A 82 -12.05 9.31 2.63
C LEU A 82 -11.96 10.23 1.42
N GLY A 83 -11.57 11.48 1.65
CA GLY A 83 -11.29 12.47 0.63
C GLY A 83 -9.79 12.67 0.35
N PRO A 84 -9.43 13.58 -0.56
CA PRO A 84 -8.04 13.96 -0.79
C PRO A 84 -7.34 14.42 0.50
N GLY A 85 -6.24 13.75 0.84
CA GLY A 85 -5.44 14.04 2.03
C GLY A 85 -5.79 13.19 3.27
N ASP A 86 -6.93 12.49 3.25
CA ASP A 86 -7.29 11.57 4.32
C ASP A 86 -6.49 10.28 4.24
N GLN A 87 -6.32 9.64 5.40
CA GLN A 87 -5.64 8.35 5.53
C GLN A 87 -6.37 7.50 6.57
N ALA A 88 -6.47 6.21 6.31
CA ALA A 88 -6.98 5.24 7.26
C ALA A 88 -5.86 4.32 7.75
N ILE A 89 -5.98 3.86 8.99
CA ILE A 89 -5.01 2.98 9.63
C ILE A 89 -5.73 1.72 10.09
N VAL A 90 -5.15 0.56 9.79
CA VAL A 90 -5.66 -0.75 10.23
C VAL A 90 -4.52 -1.64 10.71
N ASN A 91 -4.73 -2.30 11.83
CA ASN A 91 -3.83 -3.32 12.38
C ASN A 91 -4.59 -4.52 12.97
N ASP A 92 -5.90 -4.62 12.74
CA ASP A 92 -6.70 -5.78 13.15
C ASP A 92 -6.23 -7.04 12.38
N PRO A 93 -5.70 -8.07 13.07
CA PRO A 93 -5.26 -9.30 12.41
C PRO A 93 -6.38 -10.02 11.65
N PHE A 94 -7.64 -9.83 12.05
CA PHE A 94 -8.79 -10.41 11.36
C PHE A 94 -9.22 -9.60 10.13
N ALA A 95 -8.65 -8.41 9.94
CA ALA A 95 -8.84 -7.53 8.78
C ALA A 95 -7.57 -7.44 7.92
N GLY A 96 -6.86 -8.56 7.73
CA GLY A 96 -5.71 -8.66 6.82
C GLY A 96 -4.34 -8.36 7.44
N GLY A 97 -4.23 -8.12 8.74
CA GLY A 97 -2.94 -8.15 9.45
C GLY A 97 -2.44 -9.58 9.63
N THR A 98 -1.12 -9.82 9.64
CA THR A 98 -0.60 -11.16 10.02
C THR A 98 -0.58 -11.34 11.55
N HIS A 99 -0.44 -10.23 12.25
CA HIS A 99 -0.51 -10.07 13.70
C HIS A 99 -0.67 -8.57 14.01
N LEU A 100 -0.92 -8.23 15.27
CA LEU A 100 -1.24 -6.85 15.68
C LEU A 100 -0.16 -5.83 15.31
N ASN A 101 1.11 -6.25 15.32
CA ASN A 101 2.30 -5.44 15.04
C ASN A 101 2.39 -4.91 13.60
N ASP A 102 1.61 -5.48 12.68
CA ASP A 102 1.54 -5.02 11.29
C ASP A 102 0.55 -3.86 11.18
N VAL A 103 1.06 -2.64 11.18
CA VAL A 103 0.23 -1.44 10.99
C VAL A 103 0.22 -1.07 9.52
N THR A 104 -0.97 -1.03 8.92
CA THR A 104 -1.17 -0.65 7.52
C THR A 104 -1.83 0.72 7.45
N VAL A 105 -1.20 1.64 6.72
CA VAL A 105 -1.78 2.94 6.37
C VAL A 105 -2.23 2.90 4.92
N VAL A 106 -3.47 3.33 4.65
CA VAL A 106 -4.11 3.31 3.34
C VAL A 106 -4.61 4.71 3.01
N ALA A 107 -4.28 5.22 1.83
CA ALA A 107 -4.68 6.54 1.36
C ALA A 107 -5.29 6.47 -0.05
N PRO A 108 -6.42 7.16 -0.30
CA PRO A 108 -6.96 7.29 -1.65
C PRO A 108 -6.12 8.24 -2.50
N CYS A 109 -6.01 7.94 -3.79
CA CYS A 109 -5.39 8.81 -4.78
C CYS A 109 -6.46 9.36 -5.73
N PHE A 110 -6.46 10.67 -5.93
CA PHE A 110 -7.45 11.37 -6.74
C PHE A 110 -6.83 12.13 -7.92
N ASP A 111 -7.54 12.17 -9.04
CA ASP A 111 -7.35 13.11 -10.16
C ASP A 111 -8.59 14.02 -10.23
N GLY A 112 -8.47 15.24 -9.69
CA GLY A 112 -9.63 16.08 -9.38
C GLY A 112 -10.53 15.39 -8.35
N ASP A 113 -11.82 15.23 -8.67
CA ASP A 113 -12.80 14.54 -7.81
C ASP A 113 -12.88 13.03 -8.07
N ARG A 114 -12.08 12.50 -9.00
CA ARG A 114 -12.13 11.09 -9.39
C ARG A 114 -11.09 10.27 -8.63
N LEU A 115 -11.56 9.25 -7.90
CA LEU A 115 -10.69 8.22 -7.34
C LEU A 115 -9.99 7.45 -8.48
N ILE A 116 -8.65 7.46 -8.48
CA ILE A 116 -7.82 6.77 -9.47
C ILE A 116 -7.09 5.55 -8.91
N GLY A 117 -7.11 5.37 -7.59
CA GLY A 117 -6.51 4.20 -6.94
C GLY A 117 -6.26 4.45 -5.46
N TRP A 118 -5.47 3.56 -4.87
CA TRP A 118 -5.04 3.66 -3.48
C TRP A 118 -3.55 3.41 -3.39
N VAL A 119 -2.91 4.02 -2.39
CA VAL A 119 -1.57 3.64 -1.95
C VAL A 119 -1.65 3.11 -0.54
N ALA A 120 -0.88 2.08 -0.25
CA ALA A 120 -0.75 1.57 1.10
C ALA A 120 0.71 1.32 1.45
N ASN A 121 1.04 1.48 2.72
CA ASN A 121 2.25 0.93 3.28
C ASN A 121 1.93 0.16 4.57
N ARG A 122 2.73 -0.86 4.83
CA ARG A 122 2.71 -1.63 6.07
C ARG A 122 4.09 -1.60 6.68
N ALA A 123 4.13 -1.41 7.99
CA ALA A 123 5.36 -1.45 8.75
C ALA A 123 5.18 -2.29 10.01
N HIS A 124 6.21 -3.07 10.35
CA HIS A 124 6.22 -3.83 11.58
C HIS A 124 6.64 -2.96 12.76
N HIS A 125 5.73 -2.79 13.72
CA HIS A 125 6.00 -2.13 14.99
C HIS A 125 6.50 -3.16 16.01
N ALA A 126 7.62 -2.89 16.67
CA ALA A 126 8.19 -3.85 17.63
C ALA A 126 7.30 -4.09 18.85
N ASP A 127 6.48 -3.10 19.20
CA ASP A 127 5.62 -3.09 20.38
C ASP A 127 4.39 -2.19 20.14
N LEU A 128 3.26 -2.51 20.78
CA LEU A 128 2.00 -1.78 20.69
C LEU A 128 1.34 -1.53 22.07
N GLY A 129 2.12 -1.61 23.17
CA GLY A 129 1.65 -1.41 24.54
C GLY A 129 1.77 -2.64 25.44
#